data_AF-A0A6B9FRC9-F1
#
_entry.id   AF-A0A6B9FRC9-F1
#
_cell.length_a   1.000
_cell.length_b   1.000
_cell.length_c   1.000
_cell.angle_alpha   90.00
_cell.angle_beta   90.00
_cell.angle_gamma   90.00
#
_symmetry.space_group_name_H-M   'P 1'
#
loop_
_entity.id
_entity.type
_entity.pdbx_description
1 polymer ?
#
loop_
_entity_poly.entity_id
_entity_poly.type
_entity_poly.pdbx_seq_one_letter_code
_entity_poly.pdbx_strand_id
1 'polypeptide(L)' 'MAYKITFRKGKRVSSTKLWPCDLEAAVAHAKAQLPIQRGQNGATSVSVSCERTGDVMFTFAEQSEPADL' A
#
# COMPACT_ATOMS: atom_id res chain seq x y z
N MET A 1 4.48 12.75 10.80
CA MET A 1 3.67 11.64 11.34
C MET A 1 4.18 10.34 10.71
N ALA A 2 4.31 9.23 11.43
CA ALA A 2 4.85 7.99 10.86
C ALA A 2 3.74 7.15 10.20
N TYR A 3 4.00 6.67 9.00
CA TYR A 3 3.04 5.86 8.24
C TYR A 3 3.67 4.51 7.88
N LYS A 4 2.85 3.46 7.91
CA LYS A 4 3.22 2.11 7.50
C LYS A 4 2.54 1.81 6.16
N ILE A 5 3.35 1.50 5.16
CA ILE A 5 2.87 1.05 3.86
C ILE A 5 2.89 -0.48 3.88
N THR A 6 1.76 -1.10 3.57
CA THR A 6 1.57 -2.56 3.58
C THR A 6 1.15 -3.02 2.21
N PHE A 7 2.01 -3.77 1.54
CA PHE A 7 1.75 -4.47 0.29
C PHE A 7 1.20 -5.87 0.57
N ARG A 8 0.15 -6.26 -0.13
CA ARG A 8 -0.48 -7.59 -0.03
C ARG A 8 -0.46 -8.30 -1.37
N LYS A 9 -0.25 -9.62 -1.31
CA LYS A 9 -0.42 -10.59 -2.40
C LYS A 9 -1.08 -11.84 -1.84
N GLY A 10 -2.40 -11.95 -1.96
CA GLY A 10 -3.15 -13.05 -1.35
C GLY A 10 -2.84 -13.19 0.14
N LYS A 11 -2.17 -14.28 0.54
CA LYS A 11 -1.72 -14.54 1.93
C LYS A 11 -0.37 -13.91 2.30
N ARG A 12 0.43 -13.43 1.35
CA ARG A 12 1.73 -12.79 1.63
C ARG A 12 1.54 -11.30 1.88
N VAL A 13 2.19 -10.81 2.92
CA VAL A 13 2.16 -9.40 3.33
C VAL A 13 3.60 -8.92 3.46
N SER A 14 3.91 -7.79 2.82
CA SER A 14 5.18 -7.08 2.97
C SER A 14 4.89 -5.67 3.41
N SER A 15 5.51 -5.21 4.50
CA SER A 15 5.32 -3.85 4.96
C SER A 15 6.63 -3.09 5.03
N THR A 16 6.60 -1.84 4.61
CA THR A 16 7.70 -0.90 4.80
C THR A 16 7.23 0.25 5.69
N LYS A 17 8.08 0.66 6.63
CA LYS A 17 7.83 1.85 7.44
C LYS A 17 8.32 3.07 6.67
N LEU A 18 7.43 4.01 6.45
CA LEU A 18 7.80 5.32 5.94
C LEU A 18 8.03 6.25 7.14
N TRP A 19 9.27 6.70 7.25
CA TRP A 19 9.74 7.73 8.18
C TRP A 19 8.88 9.00 8.08
N PRO A 20 8.87 9.88 9.11
CA PRO A 20 7.87 10.93 9.22
C PRO A 20 7.75 11.75 7.94
N CYS A 21 6.62 11.58 7.26
CA CYS A 21 6.28 12.24 6.02
C CYS A 21 4.80 12.62 6.08
N ASP A 22 4.31 13.38 5.11
CA ASP A 22 2.89 13.67 4.99
C ASP A 22 2.11 12.46 4.47
N LEU A 23 0.80 12.41 4.76
CA LEU A 23 -0.07 11.34 4.27
C LEU A 23 -0.02 11.26 2.74
N GLU A 24 -0.04 12.40 2.07
CA GLU A 24 0.01 12.50 0.61
C GLU A 24 1.32 11.93 0.05
N ALA A 25 2.45 12.27 0.68
CA ALA A 25 3.75 11.70 0.32
C ALA A 25 3.79 10.19 0.57
N ALA A 26 3.20 9.69 1.67
CA ALA A 26 3.11 8.26 1.94
C ALA A 26 2.26 7.51 0.90
N VAL A 27 1.16 8.10 0.47
CA VAL A 27 0.30 7.55 -0.59
C VAL A 27 1.00 7.59 -1.95
N ALA A 28 1.66 8.68 -2.30
CA ALA A 28 2.45 8.78 -3.54
C ALA A 28 3.56 7.72 -3.57
N HIS A 29 4.27 7.55 -2.45
CA HIS A 29 5.32 6.54 -2.32
C HIS A 29 4.78 5.11 -2.41
N ALA A 30 3.63 4.85 -1.79
CA ALA A 30 2.94 3.55 -1.85
C ALA A 30 2.53 3.20 -3.28
N LYS A 31 1.93 4.16 -4.02
CA LYS A 31 1.56 3.99 -5.43
C LYS A 31 2.78 3.77 -6.32
N ALA A 32 3.86 4.54 -6.11
CA ALA A 32 5.10 4.39 -6.86
C ALA A 32 5.79 3.04 -6.61
N GLN A 33 5.71 2.51 -5.39
CA GLN A 33 6.29 1.21 -5.05
C GLN A 33 5.44 0.01 -5.47
N LEU A 34 4.12 0.16 -5.64
CA LEU A 34 3.24 -0.94 -6.04
C LEU A 34 3.69 -1.66 -7.32
N PRO A 35 4.00 -0.99 -8.46
CA PRO A 35 4.46 -1.68 -9.67
C PRO A 35 5.80 -2.39 -9.48
N ILE A 36 6.69 -1.86 -8.64
CA ILE A 36 7.99 -2.47 -8.31
C ILE A 36 7.78 -3.72 -7.45
N GLN A 37 6.98 -3.62 -6.39
CA GLN A 37 6.57 -4.74 -5.53
C GLN A 37 5.78 -5.80 -6.32
N ARG A 38 5.03 -5.39 -7.35
CA ARG A 38 4.37 -6.30 -8.29
C ARG A 38 5.38 -7.09 -9.11
N GLY A 39 6.37 -6.42 -9.71
CA GLY A 39 7.44 -7.10 -10.45
C GLY A 39 8.32 -8.01 -9.58
N GLN A 40 8.63 -7.61 -8.35
CA GLN A 40 9.55 -8.35 -7.47
C GLN A 40 8.87 -9.45 -6.66
N ASN A 41 7.69 -9.17 -6.09
CA ASN A 41 7.05 -10.04 -5.11
C ASN A 41 5.63 -10.44 -5.55
N GLY A 42 5.07 -9.76 -6.56
CA GLY A 42 3.71 -9.96 -7.06
C GLY A 42 2.63 -9.28 -6.22
N ALA A 43 2.94 -8.19 -5.51
CA ALA A 43 1.93 -7.43 -4.77
C ALA A 43 0.77 -6.99 -5.68
N THR A 44 -0.47 -7.22 -5.23
CA THR A 44 -1.72 -6.88 -5.92
C THR A 44 -2.45 -5.72 -5.26
N SER A 45 -2.06 -5.36 -4.04
CA SER A 45 -2.69 -4.29 -3.27
C SER A 45 -1.69 -3.62 -2.34
N VAL A 46 -1.92 -2.35 -2.04
CA VAL A 46 -1.14 -1.56 -1.08
C VAL A 46 -2.07 -0.76 -0.17
N SER A 47 -1.75 -0.69 1.11
CA SER A 47 -2.48 0.10 2.11
C SER A 47 -1.51 0.99 2.88
N VAL A 48 -1.93 2.20 3.23
CA VAL A 48 -1.19 3.12 4.09
C VAL A 48 -1.94 3.23 5.41
N SER A 49 -1.26 2.92 6.51
CA SER A 49 -1.80 2.96 7.87
C SER A 49 -1.00 3.95 8.72
N CYS A 50 -1.67 4.67 9.61
CA CYS A 50 -0.98 5.51 10.58
C CYS A 50 -0.34 4.61 11.65
N GLU A 51 0.98 4.70 11.87
CA GLU A 51 1.64 3.87 12.89
C GLU A 51 1.17 4.20 14.31
N ARG A 52 0.76 5.44 14.55
CA ARG A 52 0.36 5.91 15.87
C ARG A 52 -0.99 5.36 16.31
N THR A 53 -1.95 5.26 15.38
CA THR A 53 -3.33 4.84 15.66
C THR A 53 -3.67 3.45 15.13
N GLY A 54 -2.85 2.93 14.21
CA GLY A 54 -3.15 1.70 13.47
C GLY A 54 -4.20 1.88 12.37
N ASP A 55 -4.74 3.09 12.21
CA ASP A 55 -5.87 3.35 11.33
C ASP A 55 -5.45 3.34 9.85
N VAL A 56 -6.25 2.73 8.98
CA VAL A 56 -5.97 2.61 7.54
C VAL A 56 -6.46 3.87 6.85
N MET A 57 -5.51 4.76 6.55
CA MET A 57 -5.80 6.05 5.92
C MET A 57 -6.05 5.91 4.41
N PHE A 58 -5.46 4.90 3.77
CA PHE A 58 -5.56 4.70 2.33
C PHE A 58 -5.42 3.23 1.97
N THR A 59 -6.19 2.77 0.98
CA THR A 59 -6.00 1.45 0.37
C THR A 59 -6.18 1.57 -1.13
N PHE A 60 -5.25 0.98 -1.86
CA PHE A 60 -5.27 0.86 -3.30
C PHE A 60 -5.04 -0.62 -3.64
N ALA A 61 -6.12 -1.30 -3.95
CA ALA A 61 -6.05 -2.54 -4.70
C ALA A 61 -6.18 -2.16 -6.16
N GLU A 62 -5.35 -2.74 -7.03
CA GLU A 62 -5.71 -2.79 -8.44
C GLU A 62 -6.95 -3.68 -8.48
N GLN A 63 -8.12 -3.04 -8.42
CA GLN A 63 -9.38 -3.69 -8.69
C GLN A 63 -9.19 -4.21 -10.12
N SER A 64 -9.06 -5.53 -10.28
CA SER A 64 -9.71 -6.13 -11.43
C SER A 64 -11.16 -5.71 -11.26
N GLU A 65 -11.55 -4.65 -11.97
CA GLU A 65 -12.95 -4.37 -12.23
C GLU A 65 -13.56 -5.74 -12.58
N PRO A 66 -14.59 -6.22 -11.86
CA PRO A 66 -15.42 -7.22 -12.50
C PRO A 66 -15.92 -6.53 -13.76
N ALA A 67 -15.42 -6.94 -14.92
CA ALA A 67 -16.03 -6.63 -16.18
C ALA A 67 -17.45 -7.20 -16.06
N ASP A 68 -18.38 -6.34 -15.65
CA ASP A 68 -19.80 -6.64 -15.66
C ASP A 68 -20.16 -6.83 -17.12
N LEU A 69 -20.62 -8.04 -17.40
CA LEU A 69 -20.77 -8.68 -18.71
C LEU A 69 -21.91 -8.05 -19.53
#